data_AF-A0A2S6CPN3-F1
#
_entry.id   AF-A0A2S6CPN3-F1
#
_cell.length_a   1.000
_cell.length_b   1.000
_cell.length_c   1.000
_cell.angle_alpha   90.00
_cell.angle_beta   90.00
_cell.angle_gamma   90.00
#
_symmetry.space_group_name_H-M   'P 1'
#
loop_
_entity.id
_entity.type
_entity.pdbx_description
1 polymer ?
#
loop_
_entity_poly.entity_id
_entity_poly.type
_entity_poly.pdbx_seq_one_letter_code
_entity_poly.pdbx_strand_id
1 'polypeptide(L)'
;MEWAKINGYIVFTHDLDFGSLLAATGANTPSVIQVRTQDILPSSIENIVISALNQFESSLLSGALVTVDKAQSRVRILPIKHG
;
A
#
# COMPACT_ATOMS: atom_id res chain seq x y z
N MET A 1 -13.47 1.34 3.09
CA MET A 1 -12.21 1.09 3.85
C MET A 1 -12.33 1.45 5.33
N GLU A 2 -13.52 1.83 5.80
CA GLU A 2 -13.70 2.36 7.16
C GLU A 2 -13.37 1.34 8.26
N TRP A 3 -13.67 0.06 8.08
CA TRP A 3 -13.34 -0.97 9.08
C TRP A 3 -11.83 -1.05 9.36
N ALA A 4 -11.00 -1.12 8.31
CA ALA A 4 -9.54 -1.14 8.47
C ALA A 4 -9.04 0.15 9.12
N LYS A 5 -9.60 1.31 8.74
CA LYS A 5 -9.27 2.60 9.36
C LYS A 5 -9.59 2.62 10.87
N ILE A 6 -10.80 2.20 11.25
CA ILE A 6 -11.27 2.21 12.64
C ILE A 6 -10.40 1.31 13.52
N ASN A 7 -9.92 0.19 12.98
CA ASN A 7 -9.11 -0.78 13.70
C ASN A 7 -7.59 -0.57 13.54
N GLY A 8 -7.14 0.48 12.84
CA GLY A 8 -5.72 0.77 12.63
C GLY A 8 -4.99 -0.26 11.75
N TYR A 9 -5.71 -0.96 10.87
CA TYR A 9 -5.11 -1.94 9.96
C TYR A 9 -4.57 -1.31 8.67
N ILE A 10 -3.56 -1.98 8.11
CA ILE A 10 -3.02 -1.73 6.78
C ILE A 10 -3.70 -2.70 5.80
N VAL A 11 -4.16 -2.21 4.65
CA VAL A 11 -4.76 -3.05 3.62
C VAL A 11 -3.66 -3.60 2.71
N PHE A 12 -3.53 -4.92 2.62
CA PHE A 12 -2.66 -5.59 1.64
C PHE A 12 -3.50 -6.07 0.46
N THR A 13 -3.12 -5.70 -0.76
CA THR A 13 -3.94 -5.97 -1.95
C THR A 13 -3.10 -6.13 -3.22
N HIS A 14 -3.67 -6.81 -4.22
CA HIS A 14 -3.18 -6.83 -5.60
C HIS A 14 -4.02 -5.93 -6.54
N ASP A 15 -5.14 -5.41 -6.04
CA ASP A 15 -6.05 -4.55 -6.78
C ASP A 15 -5.42 -3.18 -7.09
N LEU A 16 -5.57 -2.70 -8.34
CA LEU A 16 -4.90 -1.50 -8.80
C LEU A 16 -5.71 -0.21 -8.56
N ASP A 17 -6.99 -0.32 -8.20
CA ASP A 17 -7.91 0.81 -8.08
C ASP A 17 -7.81 1.53 -6.73
N PHE A 18 -7.09 0.98 -5.74
CA PHE A 18 -6.89 1.61 -4.44
C PHE A 18 -6.19 2.97 -4.54
N GLY A 19 -5.25 3.15 -5.48
CA GLY A 19 -4.61 4.44 -5.71
C GLY A 19 -5.62 5.52 -6.12
N SER A 20 -6.54 5.18 -7.01
CA SER A 20 -7.62 6.07 -7.47
C SER A 20 -8.64 6.31 -6.36
N LEU A 21 -9.03 5.27 -5.63
CA LEU A 21 -9.95 5.37 -4.48
C LEU A 21 -9.41 6.30 -3.38
N LEU A 22 -8.13 6.14 -3.01
CA LEU A 22 -7.48 7.00 -2.00
C LEU A 22 -7.39 8.45 -2.48
N ALA A 23 -7.09 8.67 -3.76
CA ALA A 23 -7.02 10.00 -4.34
C ALA A 23 -8.40 10.68 -4.46
N ALA A 24 -9.46 9.91 -4.75
CA ALA A 24 -10.83 10.41 -4.86
C ALA A 24 -11.43 10.74 -3.49
N THR A 25 -11.06 9.99 -2.45
CA THR A 25 -11.55 10.17 -1.08
C THR A 25 -10.74 11.19 -0.28
N GLY A 26 -9.51 11.50 -0.70
CA GLY A 26 -8.60 12.35 0.08
C GLY A 26 -8.27 11.76 1.45
N ALA A 27 -8.36 10.44 1.59
CA ALA A 27 -8.20 9.77 2.87
C ALA A 27 -6.73 9.79 3.34
N ASN A 28 -6.54 10.04 4.64
CA ASN A 28 -5.22 9.93 5.29
C ASN A 28 -4.89 8.49 5.72
N THR A 29 -5.91 7.66 5.88
CA THR A 29 -5.84 6.26 6.33
C THR A 29 -7.03 5.46 5.79
N PRO A 30 -6.96 4.12 5.70
CA PRO A 30 -5.85 3.26 6.10
C PRO A 30 -4.68 3.35 5.10
N SER A 31 -3.49 2.96 5.56
CA SER A 31 -2.39 2.68 4.65
C SER A 31 -2.69 1.46 3.80
N VAL A 32 -2.11 1.42 2.60
CA VAL A 32 -2.32 0.35 1.64
C VAL A 32 -0.97 -0.13 1.11
N ILE A 33 -0.77 -1.44 1.09
CA ILE A 33 0.34 -2.09 0.39
C ILE A 33 -0.25 -2.79 -0.83
N GLN A 34 0.16 -2.34 -2.00
CA GLN A 34 -0.32 -2.81 -3.28
C GLN A 34 0.80 -3.59 -3.99
N VAL A 35 0.62 -4.89 -4.17
CA VAL A 35 1.54 -5.72 -4.95
C VAL A 35 1.17 -5.61 -6.42
N ARG A 36 2.14 -5.32 -7.28
CA ARG A 36 1.99 -5.26 -8.73
C ARG A 36 2.97 -6.24 -9.35
N THR A 37 2.62 -7.51 -9.39
CA THR A 37 3.41 -8.52 -10.11
C THR A 37 2.47 -9.54 -10.75
N GLN A 38 2.92 -10.21 -11.81
CA GLN A 38 2.14 -11.27 -12.44
C GLN A 38 2.12 -12.56 -11.60
N ASP A 39 3.16 -12.79 -10.81
CA ASP A 39 3.34 -14.02 -10.05
C ASP A 39 3.13 -13.76 -8.55
N ILE A 40 1.91 -14.01 -8.08
CA ILE A 40 1.46 -13.72 -6.72
C ILE A 40 1.71 -14.86 -5.72
N LEU A 41 2.44 -15.90 -6.12
CA LEU A 41 2.79 -16.99 -5.23
C LEU A 41 3.59 -16.44 -4.03
N PRO A 42 3.32 -16.91 -2.80
CA PRO A 42 4.04 -16.44 -1.60
C PRO A 42 5.55 -16.51 -1.76
N SER A 43 6.07 -17.62 -2.30
CA SER A 43 7.50 -17.84 -2.59
C SER A 43 8.11 -16.80 -3.52
N SER A 44 7.28 -16.15 -4.35
CA SER A 44 7.71 -15.17 -5.34
C SER A 44 7.63 -13.73 -4.82
N ILE A 45 6.75 -13.47 -3.85
CA ILE A 45 6.49 -12.11 -3.33
C ILE A 45 6.94 -11.88 -1.89
N GLU A 46 7.25 -12.93 -1.13
CA GLU A 46 7.58 -12.85 0.30
C GLU A 46 8.70 -11.84 0.57
N ASN A 47 9.81 -11.94 -0.18
CA ASN A 47 10.98 -11.11 0.04
C ASN A 47 10.70 -9.64 -0.28
N ILE A 48 9.97 -9.35 -1.36
CA ILE A 48 9.65 -7.97 -1.75
C ILE A 48 8.64 -7.34 -0.79
N VAL A 49 7.66 -8.12 -0.31
CA VAL A 49 6.64 -7.63 0.64
C VAL A 49 7.25 -7.38 2.01
N ILE A 50 8.04 -8.33 2.53
CA ILE A 50 8.73 -8.17 3.82
C ILE A 50 9.72 -6.99 3.77
N SER A 51 10.47 -6.85 2.67
CA SER A 51 11.40 -5.74 2.51
C SER A 51 10.67 -4.39 2.50
N ALA A 52 9.55 -4.29 1.78
CA ALA A 52 8.75 -3.07 1.75
C ALA A 52 8.12 -2.73 3.11
N LEU A 53 7.64 -3.73 3.85
CA LEU A 53 7.12 -3.54 5.21
C LEU A 53 8.19 -2.93 6.12
N ASN A 54 9.40 -3.48 6.12
CA ASN A 54 10.50 -2.97 6.94
C ASN A 54 10.97 -1.58 6.46
N GLN A 55 11.10 -1.39 5.15
CA GLN A 55 11.60 -0.14 4.58
C GLN A 55 10.64 1.04 4.81
N PHE A 56 9.33 0.79 4.77
CA PHE A 56 8.29 1.84 4.82
C PHE A 56 7.47 1.83 6.10
N GLU A 57 7.92 1.17 7.17
CA GLU A 57 7.20 1.04 8.44
C GLU A 57 6.65 2.38 8.95
N SER A 58 7.52 3.39 9.10
CA SER A 58 7.12 4.72 9.59
C SER A 58 6.08 5.41 8.70
N SER A 59 6.23 5.27 7.38
CA SER A 59 5.27 5.80 6.40
C SER A 59 3.93 5.07 6.47
N LEU A 60 3.95 3.74 6.62
CA LEU A 60 2.76 2.91 6.75
C LEU A 60 2.00 3.18 8.05
N LEU A 61 2.71 3.45 9.15
CA LEU A 61 2.09 3.86 10.41
C LEU A 61 1.48 5.27 10.33
N SER A 62 2.07 6.16 9.54
CA SER A 62 1.60 7.55 9.40
C SER A 62 0.51 7.75 8.35
N GLY A 63 0.34 6.80 7.41
CA GLY A 63 -0.59 6.91 6.28
C GLY A 63 0.13 6.95 4.94
N ALA A 64 0.18 5.81 4.24
CA ALA A 64 0.84 5.72 2.94
C ALA A 64 0.20 4.67 2.01
N LEU A 65 0.31 4.91 0.70
CA LEU A 65 0.20 3.88 -0.33
C LEU A 65 1.60 3.43 -0.72
N VAL A 66 1.94 2.18 -0.43
CA VAL A 66 3.18 1.54 -0.87
C VAL A 66 2.84 0.60 -2.02
N THR A 67 3.41 0.82 -3.19
CA THR A 67 3.30 -0.10 -4.33
C THR A 67 4.60 -0.88 -4.47
N VAL A 68 4.53 -2.20 -4.51
CA VAL A 68 5.68 -3.09 -4.64
C VAL A 68 5.59 -3.88 -5.95
N ASP A 69 6.68 -3.96 -6.68
CA ASP A 69 6.88 -4.85 -7.83
C ASP A 69 8.27 -5.51 -7.70
N LYS A 70 8.58 -6.50 -8.55
CA LYS A 70 9.90 -7.16 -8.62
C LYS A 70 11.05 -6.17 -8.87
N ALA A 71 10.81 -5.06 -9.58
CA ALA A 71 11.87 -4.09 -9.89
C ALA A 71 12.07 -3.03 -8.79
N GLN A 72 11.01 -2.59 -8.13
CA GLN A 72 11.07 -1.44 -7.23
C GLN A 72 9.87 -1.37 -6.27
N SER A 73 10.08 -0.67 -5.16
CA SER A 73 9.00 -0.24 -4.27
C SER A 73 8.86 1.27 -4.30
N ARG A 74 7.62 1.77 -4.37
CA ARG A 74 7.28 3.20 -4.39
C ARG A 74 6.33 3.54 -3.26
N VAL A 75 6.63 4.60 -2.51
CA VAL A 75 5.76 5.14 -1.47
C VAL A 75 5.09 6.44 -1.94
N ARG A 76 3.81 6.61 -1.62
CA ARG A 76 3.07 7.87 -1.71
C ARG A 76 2.42 8.13 -0.36
N ILE A 77 2.82 9.23 0.29
CA ILE A 77 2.26 9.64 1.57
C ILE A 77 0.82 10.13 1.35
N LEU A 78 -0.08 9.72 2.24
CA LEU A 78 -1.47 10.15 2.22
C LEU A 78 -1.61 11.55 2.86
N PRO A 79 -2.55 12.39 2.41
CA PRO A 79 -3.53 12.14 1.37
C PRO A 79 -2.94 12.31 -0.04
N ILE A 80 -3.36 11.44 -0.97
CA ILE A 80 -2.95 11.55 -2.38
C ILE A 80 -3.79 12.64 -3.03
N LYS A 81 -3.15 13.67 -3.54
CA LYS A 81 -3.81 14.68 -4.38
C LYS A 81 -3.89 14.20 -5.82
N HIS A 82 -5.01 14.46 -6.49
CA HIS A 82 -5.05 14.43 -7.95
C HIS A 82 -4.12 15.53 -8.46
N GLY A 83 -3.24 15.15 -9.40
CA GLY A 83 -2.49 16.10 -10.22
C GLY A 83 -3.35 16.56 -11.38
#